data_AF-A0A7C4VDT7-F1
#
_entry.id   AF-A0A7C4VDT7-F1
#
_cell.length_a   1.000
_cell.length_b   1.000
_cell.length_c   1.000
_cell.angle_alpha   90.00
_cell.angle_beta   90.00
_cell.angle_gamma   90.00
#
_symmetry.space_group_name_H-M   'P 1'
#
loop_
_entity.id
_entity.type
_entity.pdbx_description
1 polymer ?
#
loop_
_entity_poly.entity_id
_entity_poly.type
_entity_poly.pdbx_seq_one_letter_code
_entity_poly.pdbx_strand_id
1 'polypeptide(L)'
;MRTPTPSPPKAESAQAYFELAIQRGKKKAALVRGGSDKVLRAQNVEYERIRAIRDSLVDSLSNIHDSYPSFDRLGEFTIHLFSLDLDPGRAKHALGNLKHSIAVIKDLSKEHVTYIQRGRTIEDVARVRGAYLGRIASVIKKVDSSLAVLNDARTVFRGLPDIDETLFTAAIAGFPNVGKSTLLRNLTTAKPEIKPYAFTTKGLNVGYFSYKYNNIQCIDTPGTLDREKPNPIERKADAVLRYLAHFIIFVIDPTEGSATLADQKKLLTR
;
A
#
# COMPACT_ATOMS: atom_id res chain seq x y z
N MET A 1 4.07 -19.84 -7.65
CA MET A 1 3.87 -19.25 -6.31
C MET A 1 3.66 -17.76 -6.49
N ARG A 2 2.48 -17.24 -6.15
CA ARG A 2 2.21 -15.79 -6.19
C ARG A 2 2.98 -15.14 -5.05
N THR A 3 3.58 -13.98 -5.31
CA THR A 3 4.15 -13.16 -4.24
C THR A 3 3.00 -12.60 -3.40
N PRO A 4 3.02 -12.75 -2.07
CA PRO A 4 2.01 -12.15 -1.21
C PRO A 4 1.93 -10.66 -1.49
N THR A 5 0.74 -10.06 -1.30
CA THR A 5 0.53 -8.62 -1.44
C THR A 5 1.66 -7.89 -0.69
N PRO A 6 2.55 -7.16 -1.39
CA PRO A 6 3.71 -6.57 -0.75
C PRO A 6 3.22 -5.62 0.32
N SER A 7 3.59 -5.86 1.58
CA SER A 7 3.32 -4.91 2.66
C SER A 7 4.35 -3.80 2.54
N PRO A 8 3.94 -2.55 2.23
CA PRO A 8 4.88 -1.44 2.19
C PRO A 8 5.58 -1.29 3.56
N PRO A 9 6.84 -0.80 3.60
CA PRO A 9 7.54 -0.52 4.83
C PRO A 9 6.88 0.65 5.57
N LYS A 10 7.11 0.74 6.88
CA LYS A 10 6.65 1.89 7.65
C LYS A 10 7.44 3.11 7.19
N ALA A 11 6.75 4.20 6.85
CA ALA A 11 7.41 5.47 6.62
C ALA A 11 7.70 6.14 7.97
N GLU A 12 8.94 6.58 8.18
CA GLU A 12 9.30 7.48 9.27
C GLU A 12 8.79 8.90 9.00
N SER A 13 8.93 9.81 9.97
CA SER A 13 8.57 11.22 9.75
C SER A 13 9.46 11.87 8.69
N ALA A 14 8.94 12.87 7.98
CA ALA A 14 9.73 13.58 6.98
C ALA A 14 10.97 14.24 7.61
N GLN A 15 10.83 14.72 8.85
CA GLN A 15 11.93 15.28 9.63
C GLN A 15 13.04 14.25 9.90
N ALA A 16 12.69 13.01 10.25
CA ALA A 16 13.68 11.95 10.48
C ALA A 16 14.50 11.64 9.22
N TYR A 17 13.85 11.55 8.04
CA TYR A 17 14.55 11.38 6.77
C TYR A 17 15.48 12.56 6.46
N PHE A 18 15.05 13.78 6.76
CA PHE A 18 15.86 14.98 6.56
C PHE A 18 17.08 15.01 7.47
N GLU A 19 16.94 14.71 8.76
CA GLU A 19 18.06 14.64 9.70
C GLU A 19 19.09 13.60 9.29
N LEU A 20 18.65 12.41 8.89
CA LEU A 20 19.52 11.36 8.36
C LEU A 20 20.28 11.83 7.11
N ALA A 21 19.60 12.52 6.20
CA ALA A 21 20.23 13.07 5.00
C ALA A 21 21.27 14.14 5.34
N ILE A 22 20.98 15.03 6.28
CA ILE A 22 21.93 16.04 6.77
C ILE A 22 23.16 15.37 7.40
N GLN A 23 22.98 14.35 8.22
CA GLN A 23 24.09 13.60 8.82
C GLN A 23 24.97 12.95 7.74
N ARG A 24 24.37 12.30 6.73
CA ARG A 24 25.10 11.74 5.59
C ARG A 24 25.84 12.81 4.79
N GLY A 25 25.20 13.96 4.57
CA GLY A 25 25.80 15.13 3.94
C GLY A 25 27.05 15.62 4.67
N LYS A 26 26.95 15.79 6.00
CA LYS A 26 28.09 16.17 6.86
C LYS A 26 29.24 15.18 6.75
N LYS A 27 28.95 13.87 6.83
CA LYS A 27 29.96 12.81 6.73
C LYS A 27 30.68 12.84 5.39
N LYS A 28 29.96 12.98 4.27
CA LYS A 28 30.57 13.04 2.93
C LYS A 28 31.38 14.32 2.71
N ALA A 29 30.87 15.46 3.17
CA ALA A 29 31.58 16.74 3.09
C ALA A 29 32.92 16.72 3.85
N ALA A 30 32.99 16.05 5.00
CA ALA A 30 34.21 15.95 5.81
C ALA A 30 35.32 15.10 5.15
N LEU A 31 34.99 14.27 4.16
CA LEU A 31 35.96 13.42 3.46
C LEU A 31 36.70 14.17 2.34
N VAL A 32 36.26 15.38 1.97
CA VAL A 32 36.90 16.16 0.91
C VAL A 32 38.26 16.68 1.41
N ARG A 33 39.34 16.27 0.74
CA ARG A 33 40.74 16.60 1.09
C ARG A 33 41.38 17.52 0.04
N GLY A 34 42.48 18.17 0.43
CA GLY A 34 43.37 18.92 -0.48
C GLY A 34 42.89 20.32 -0.89
N GLY A 35 43.69 20.99 -1.72
CA GLY A 35 43.41 22.30 -2.33
C GLY A 35 44.06 23.49 -1.61
N SER A 36 44.95 24.22 -2.30
CA SER A 36 45.48 25.52 -1.86
C SER A 36 44.46 26.65 -2.02
N ASP A 37 43.60 26.55 -3.04
CA ASP A 37 42.48 27.46 -3.27
C ASP A 37 41.34 27.16 -2.28
N LYS A 38 41.16 28.10 -1.34
CA LYS A 38 40.14 28.01 -0.29
C LYS A 38 38.71 28.05 -0.85
N VAL A 39 38.47 28.80 -1.93
CA VAL A 39 37.14 28.92 -2.54
C VAL A 39 36.80 27.63 -3.26
N LEU A 40 37.69 27.12 -4.12
CA LEU A 40 37.50 25.86 -4.83
C LEU A 40 37.29 24.69 -3.86
N ARG A 41 38.05 24.67 -2.75
CA ARG A 41 37.85 23.68 -1.69
C ARG A 41 36.45 23.80 -1.07
N ALA A 42 35.98 25.00 -0.74
CA ALA A 42 34.64 25.22 -0.19
C ALA A 42 33.54 24.77 -1.17
N GLN A 43 33.70 25.06 -2.47
CA GLN A 43 32.78 24.60 -3.52
C GLN A 43 32.69 23.07 -3.56
N ASN A 44 33.83 22.37 -3.55
CA ASN A 44 33.87 20.90 -3.58
C ASN A 44 33.26 20.27 -2.33
N VAL A 45 33.51 20.84 -1.15
CA VAL A 45 32.92 20.40 0.13
C VAL A 45 31.39 20.49 0.07
N GLU A 46 30.84 21.60 -0.38
CA GLU A 46 29.39 21.79 -0.42
C GLU A 46 28.72 21.08 -1.61
N TYR A 47 29.42 20.89 -2.73
CA TYR A 47 28.99 20.00 -3.82
C TYR A 47 28.74 18.57 -3.30
N GLU A 48 29.73 17.96 -2.66
CA GLU A 48 29.61 16.60 -2.11
C GLU A 48 28.54 16.52 -1.02
N ARG A 49 28.39 17.58 -0.22
CA ARG A 49 27.31 17.68 0.77
C ARG A 49 25.92 17.63 0.13
N ILE A 50 25.67 18.51 -0.84
CA ILE A 50 24.37 18.62 -1.53
C ILE A 50 24.05 17.31 -2.25
N ARG A 51 25.04 16.72 -2.93
CA ARG A 51 24.89 15.44 -3.62
C ARG A 51 24.48 14.33 -2.64
N ALA A 52 25.19 14.21 -1.51
CA ALA A 52 24.89 13.18 -0.53
C ALA A 52 23.53 13.35 0.15
N ILE A 53 23.10 14.60 0.42
CA ILE A 53 21.75 14.90 0.93
C ILE A 53 20.70 14.48 -0.09
N ARG A 54 20.86 14.88 -1.35
CA ARG A 54 19.96 14.52 -2.46
C ARG A 54 19.78 13.02 -2.55
N ASP A 55 20.89 12.29 -2.67
CA ASP A 55 20.88 10.84 -2.89
C ASP A 55 20.19 10.15 -1.70
N SER A 56 20.53 10.54 -0.47
CA SER A 56 19.89 9.97 0.72
C SER A 56 18.37 10.19 0.76
N LEU A 57 17.90 11.39 0.40
CA LEU A 57 16.46 11.70 0.39
C LEU A 57 15.75 10.98 -0.74
N VAL A 58 16.30 11.04 -1.96
CA VAL A 58 15.74 10.37 -3.13
C VAL A 58 15.63 8.88 -2.89
N ASP A 59 16.68 8.23 -2.39
CA ASP A 59 16.68 6.78 -2.15
C ASP A 59 15.63 6.42 -1.09
N SER A 60 15.61 7.14 0.03
CA SER A 60 14.65 6.87 1.12
C SER A 60 13.20 7.02 0.66
N LEU A 61 12.88 8.12 -0.02
CA LEU A 61 11.52 8.40 -0.47
C LEU A 61 11.10 7.52 -1.65
N SER A 62 12.01 7.18 -2.56
CA SER A 62 11.73 6.26 -3.67
C SER A 62 11.48 4.86 -3.15
N ASN A 63 12.26 4.39 -2.16
CA ASN A 63 12.01 3.10 -1.51
C ASN A 63 10.61 3.02 -0.89
N ILE A 64 10.11 4.11 -0.31
CA ILE A 64 8.71 4.16 0.15
C ILE A 64 7.76 4.12 -1.05
N HIS A 65 7.90 5.03 -2.02
CA HIS A 65 7.01 5.10 -3.18
C HIS A 65 6.90 3.77 -3.94
N ASP A 66 8.04 3.15 -4.24
CA ASP A 66 8.15 1.96 -5.10
C ASP A 66 7.71 0.67 -4.41
N SER A 67 7.57 0.70 -3.07
CA SER A 67 7.05 -0.43 -2.30
C SER A 67 5.53 -0.58 -2.39
N TYR A 68 4.80 0.45 -2.80
CA TYR A 68 3.35 0.38 -2.98
C TYR A 68 3.01 -0.22 -4.34
N PRO A 69 2.00 -1.10 -4.42
CA PRO A 69 1.50 -1.54 -5.70
C PRO A 69 0.87 -0.36 -6.45
N SER A 70 0.87 -0.47 -7.78
CA SER A 70 0.15 0.46 -8.63
C SER A 70 -1.35 0.24 -8.45
N PHE A 71 -2.04 1.23 -7.90
CA PHE A 71 -3.51 1.18 -7.71
C PHE A 71 -4.27 0.94 -9.01
N ASP A 72 -3.75 1.41 -10.15
CA ASP A 72 -4.33 1.19 -11.47
C ASP A 72 -4.20 -0.26 -11.98
N ARG A 73 -3.38 -1.07 -11.31
CA ARG A 73 -3.15 -2.50 -11.62
C ARG A 73 -3.76 -3.44 -10.57
N LEU A 74 -4.38 -2.89 -9.52
CA LEU A 74 -5.09 -3.70 -8.55
C LEU A 74 -6.41 -4.19 -9.15
N GLY A 75 -6.82 -5.40 -8.79
CA GLY A 75 -8.11 -5.93 -9.20
C GLY A 75 -9.27 -5.23 -8.49
N GLU A 76 -10.46 -5.32 -9.08
CA GLU A 76 -11.66 -4.62 -8.60
C GLU A 76 -12.02 -5.01 -7.16
N PHE A 77 -11.86 -6.29 -6.80
CA PHE A 77 -12.13 -6.75 -5.45
C PHE A 77 -11.16 -6.12 -4.46
N THR A 78 -9.85 -6.12 -4.75
CA THR A 78 -8.85 -5.48 -3.89
C THR A 78 -9.09 -3.97 -3.72
N ILE A 79 -9.42 -3.26 -4.81
CA ILE A 79 -9.73 -1.82 -4.77
C ILE A 79 -10.97 -1.55 -3.92
N HIS A 80 -12.04 -2.34 -4.13
CA HIS A 80 -13.27 -2.18 -3.37
C HIS A 80 -13.02 -2.42 -1.87
N LEU A 81 -12.32 -3.50 -1.52
CA LEU A 81 -11.99 -3.78 -0.13
C LEU A 81 -11.14 -2.67 0.51
N PHE A 82 -10.15 -2.15 -0.22
CA PHE A 82 -9.35 -1.01 0.24
C PHE A 82 -10.25 0.20 0.52
N SER A 83 -11.21 0.47 -0.38
CA SER A 83 -12.14 1.61 -0.28
C SER A 83 -13.08 1.57 0.93
N LEU A 84 -13.25 0.40 1.56
CA LEU A 84 -14.06 0.28 2.79
C LEU A 84 -13.42 1.03 3.96
N ASP A 85 -12.08 1.12 4.00
CA ASP A 85 -11.31 1.71 5.10
C ASP A 85 -10.61 3.02 4.69
N LEU A 86 -10.17 3.14 3.44
CA LEU A 86 -9.49 4.34 2.93
C LEU A 86 -9.81 4.58 1.45
N ASP A 87 -10.11 5.82 1.09
CA ASP A 87 -10.27 6.20 -0.31
C ASP A 87 -8.99 5.92 -1.14
N PRO A 88 -9.05 5.07 -2.18
CA PRO A 88 -7.93 4.80 -3.08
C PRO A 88 -7.36 6.07 -3.72
N GLY A 89 -8.22 7.06 -4.00
CA GLY A 89 -7.84 8.36 -4.55
C GLY A 89 -6.86 9.09 -3.64
N ARG A 90 -7.11 9.12 -2.32
CA ARG A 90 -6.21 9.74 -1.34
C ARG A 90 -4.82 9.11 -1.34
N ALA A 91 -4.75 7.77 -1.36
CA ALA A 91 -3.46 7.06 -1.40
C ALA A 91 -2.72 7.31 -2.73
N LYS A 92 -3.44 7.27 -3.86
CA LYS A 92 -2.88 7.58 -5.19
C LYS A 92 -2.36 9.02 -5.28
N HIS A 93 -3.09 9.98 -4.74
CA HIS A 93 -2.65 11.38 -4.65
C HIS A 93 -1.40 11.54 -3.78
N ALA A 94 -1.32 10.85 -2.63
CA ALA A 94 -0.13 10.86 -1.78
C ALA A 94 1.10 10.28 -2.48
N LEU A 95 0.97 9.17 -3.22
CA LEU A 95 2.03 8.62 -4.06
C LEU A 95 2.48 9.60 -5.15
N GLY A 96 1.53 10.25 -5.83
CA GLY A 96 1.82 11.28 -6.83
C GLY A 96 2.58 12.48 -6.26
N ASN A 97 2.15 12.99 -5.11
CA ASN A 97 2.82 14.08 -4.40
C ASN A 97 4.24 13.71 -3.96
N LEU A 98 4.42 12.47 -3.48
CA LEU A 98 5.73 11.95 -3.10
C LEU A 98 6.66 11.88 -4.32
N LYS A 99 6.19 11.32 -5.45
CA LYS A 99 6.93 11.26 -6.72
C LYS A 99 7.31 12.66 -7.22
N HIS A 100 6.38 13.60 -7.20
CA HIS A 100 6.66 14.99 -7.58
C HIS A 100 7.71 15.63 -6.66
N SER A 101 7.61 15.44 -5.34
CA SER A 101 8.58 15.97 -4.38
C SER A 101 9.98 15.40 -4.59
N ILE A 102 10.10 14.12 -4.93
CA ILE A 102 11.38 13.48 -5.30
C ILE A 102 12.00 14.17 -6.53
N ALA A 103 11.20 14.49 -7.55
CA ALA A 103 11.66 15.22 -8.73
C ALA A 103 12.14 16.65 -8.36
N VAL A 104 11.35 17.37 -7.56
CA VAL A 104 11.70 18.71 -7.07
C VAL A 104 13.02 18.70 -6.28
N ILE A 105 13.25 17.70 -5.42
CA ILE A 105 14.53 17.54 -4.70
C ILE A 105 15.70 17.38 -5.67
N LYS A 106 15.55 16.55 -6.71
CA LYS A 106 16.60 16.34 -7.74
C LYS A 106 16.91 17.64 -8.48
N ASP A 107 15.88 18.36 -8.90
CA ASP A 107 16.03 19.61 -9.67
C ASP A 107 16.66 20.71 -8.83
N LEU A 108 16.18 20.92 -7.60
CA LEU A 108 16.77 21.88 -6.66
C LEU A 108 18.24 21.56 -6.38
N SER A 109 18.59 20.29 -6.15
CA SER A 109 19.99 19.91 -5.94
C SER A 109 20.86 20.19 -7.16
N LYS A 110 20.38 19.90 -8.38
CA LYS A 110 21.13 20.19 -9.61
C LYS A 110 21.34 21.70 -9.81
N GLU A 111 20.29 22.49 -9.59
CA GLU A 111 20.33 23.95 -9.66
C GLU A 111 21.36 24.53 -8.68
N HIS A 112 21.30 24.15 -7.40
CA HIS A 112 22.17 24.73 -6.37
C HIS A 112 23.61 24.24 -6.49
N VAL A 113 23.85 23.01 -6.96
CA VAL A 113 25.21 22.56 -7.31
C VAL A 113 25.84 23.51 -8.34
N THR A 114 25.07 23.90 -9.36
CA THR A 114 25.55 24.83 -10.39
C THR A 114 25.88 26.20 -9.78
N TYR A 115 25.06 26.69 -8.85
CA TYR A 115 25.34 27.95 -8.14
C TYR A 115 26.54 27.86 -7.22
N ILE A 116 26.73 26.75 -6.49
CA ILE A 116 27.90 26.50 -5.65
C ILE A 116 29.17 26.59 -6.50
N GLN A 117 29.22 25.89 -7.63
CA GLN A 117 30.39 25.86 -8.52
C GLN A 117 30.71 27.21 -9.17
N ARG A 118 29.74 28.12 -9.27
CA ARG A 118 29.92 29.48 -9.80
C ARG A 118 30.26 30.51 -8.73
N GLY A 119 30.17 30.16 -7.44
CA GLY A 119 30.43 31.08 -6.32
C GLY A 119 31.88 31.56 -6.31
N ARG A 120 32.13 32.86 -6.15
CA ARG A 120 33.48 33.44 -6.21
C ARG A 120 34.13 33.61 -4.85
N THR A 121 33.33 33.58 -3.78
CA THR A 121 33.79 33.72 -2.40
C THR A 121 33.26 32.57 -1.53
N ILE A 122 33.82 32.41 -0.34
CA ILE A 122 33.36 31.41 0.64
C ILE A 122 31.96 31.78 1.14
N GLU A 123 31.69 33.08 1.27
CA GLU A 123 30.41 33.64 1.69
C GLU A 123 29.32 33.35 0.65
N ASP A 124 29.63 33.44 -0.65
CA ASP A 124 28.71 33.05 -1.72
C ASP A 124 28.32 31.58 -1.61
N VAL A 125 29.32 30.71 -1.44
CA VAL A 125 29.11 29.26 -1.29
C VAL A 125 28.25 28.97 -0.06
N ALA A 126 28.53 29.61 1.08
CA ALA A 126 27.77 29.45 2.32
C ALA A 126 26.31 29.96 2.19
N ARG A 127 26.11 31.06 1.47
CA ARG A 127 24.78 31.63 1.18
C ARG A 127 23.95 30.69 0.31
N VAL A 128 24.52 30.17 -0.79
CA VAL A 128 23.84 29.21 -1.68
C VAL A 128 23.48 27.93 -0.92
N ARG A 129 24.38 27.43 -0.07
CA ARG A 129 24.09 26.27 0.80
C ARG A 129 22.92 26.55 1.74
N GLY A 130 22.88 27.71 2.40
CA GLY A 130 21.77 28.09 3.28
C GLY A 130 20.43 28.10 2.55
N ALA A 131 20.40 28.70 1.35
CA ALA A 131 19.23 28.71 0.49
C ALA A 131 18.79 27.29 0.07
N TYR A 132 19.74 26.43 -0.32
CA TYR A 132 19.46 25.03 -0.65
C TYR A 132 18.79 24.29 0.52
N LEU A 133 19.39 24.36 1.71
CA LEU A 133 18.87 23.67 2.90
C LEU A 133 17.46 24.16 3.26
N GLY A 134 17.21 25.47 3.17
CA GLY A 134 15.88 26.04 3.39
C GLY A 134 14.84 25.55 2.38
N ARG A 135 15.19 25.51 1.09
CA ARG A 135 14.30 25.01 0.02
C ARG A 135 14.01 23.52 0.18
N ILE A 136 15.02 22.69 0.48
CA ILE A 136 14.81 21.26 0.76
C ILE A 136 13.94 21.05 2.00
N ALA A 137 14.18 21.76 3.09
CA ALA A 137 13.37 21.66 4.29
C ALA A 137 11.89 21.99 4.01
N SER A 138 11.62 22.99 3.17
CA SER A 138 10.26 23.32 2.73
C SER A 138 9.59 22.18 1.95
N VAL A 139 10.32 21.51 1.05
CA VAL A 139 9.80 20.35 0.30
C VAL A 139 9.53 19.18 1.24
N ILE A 140 10.47 18.86 2.13
CA ILE A 140 10.32 17.78 3.12
C ILE A 140 9.11 18.01 4.02
N LYS A 141 8.88 19.25 4.50
CA LYS A 141 7.71 19.57 5.32
C LYS A 141 6.39 19.24 4.59
N LYS A 142 6.31 19.42 3.28
CA LYS A 142 5.12 19.07 2.47
C LYS A 142 4.94 17.56 2.35
N VAL A 143 6.05 16.81 2.27
CA VAL A 143 6.06 15.35 2.14
C VAL A 143 5.44 14.66 3.36
N ASP A 144 5.54 15.24 4.56
CA ASP A 144 5.06 14.65 5.81
C ASP A 144 3.58 14.23 5.75
N SER A 145 2.73 15.09 5.20
CA SER A 145 1.31 14.80 4.98
C SER A 145 1.07 13.58 4.08
N SER A 146 1.91 13.40 3.06
CA SER A 146 1.81 12.26 2.15
C SER A 146 2.30 10.98 2.84
N LEU A 147 3.38 11.04 3.63
CA LEU A 147 3.86 9.89 4.40
C LEU A 147 2.84 9.41 5.43
N ALA A 148 2.10 10.33 6.06
CA ALA A 148 1.01 9.98 6.98
C ALA A 148 -0.09 9.18 6.28
N VAL A 149 -0.60 9.68 5.15
CA VAL A 149 -1.62 8.98 4.35
C VAL A 149 -1.11 7.62 3.85
N LEU A 150 0.16 7.54 3.46
CA LEU A 150 0.75 6.27 3.05
C LEU A 150 0.84 5.30 4.23
N ASN A 151 1.19 5.74 5.45
CA ASN A 151 1.14 4.88 6.63
C ASN A 151 -0.27 4.37 6.96
N ASP A 152 -1.31 5.16 6.72
CA ASP A 152 -2.71 4.71 6.82
C ASP A 152 -3.00 3.64 5.76
N ALA A 153 -2.67 3.93 4.50
CA ALA A 153 -2.83 2.98 3.38
C ALA A 153 -2.08 1.67 3.62
N ARG A 154 -0.88 1.72 4.18
CA ARG A 154 -0.08 0.56 4.58
C ARG A 154 -0.81 -0.33 5.60
N THR A 155 -1.55 0.29 6.52
CA THR A 155 -2.34 -0.44 7.53
C THR A 155 -3.51 -1.16 6.88
N VAL A 156 -4.18 -0.51 5.93
CA VAL A 156 -5.23 -1.13 5.10
C VAL A 156 -4.66 -2.30 4.30
N PHE A 157 -3.56 -2.12 3.57
CA PHE A 157 -2.92 -3.18 2.77
C PHE A 157 -2.55 -4.42 3.60
N ARG A 158 -2.08 -4.25 4.84
CA ARG A 158 -1.82 -5.40 5.74
C ARG A 158 -3.08 -6.16 6.15
N GLY A 159 -4.22 -5.49 6.14
CA GLY A 159 -5.51 -6.06 6.49
C GLY A 159 -6.22 -6.76 5.34
N LEU A 160 -5.76 -6.56 4.10
CA LEU A 160 -6.35 -7.15 2.91
C LEU A 160 -6.04 -8.65 2.82
N PRO A 161 -7.00 -9.46 2.35
CA PRO A 161 -6.80 -10.89 2.17
C PRO A 161 -5.89 -11.15 0.96
N ASP A 162 -5.00 -12.13 1.09
CA ASP A 162 -4.21 -12.62 -0.05
C ASP A 162 -5.07 -13.58 -0.89
N ILE A 163 -5.73 -13.01 -1.90
CA ILE A 163 -6.67 -13.68 -2.81
C ILE A 163 -6.23 -13.46 -4.25
N ASP A 164 -6.25 -14.53 -5.05
CA ASP A 164 -5.91 -14.48 -6.46
C ASP A 164 -7.13 -14.16 -7.33
N GLU A 165 -7.32 -12.87 -7.60
CA GLU A 165 -8.41 -12.37 -8.47
C GLU A 165 -8.31 -12.83 -9.93
N THR A 166 -7.21 -13.50 -10.35
CA THR A 166 -7.08 -14.04 -11.71
C THR A 166 -7.69 -15.43 -11.87
N LEU A 167 -7.99 -16.12 -10.76
CA LEU A 167 -8.59 -17.45 -10.78
C LEU A 167 -10.10 -17.37 -10.93
N PHE A 168 -10.67 -18.34 -11.64
CA PHE A 168 -12.11 -18.56 -11.60
C PHE A 168 -12.53 -18.85 -10.17
N THR A 169 -13.45 -18.05 -9.63
CA THR A 169 -13.84 -18.11 -8.22
C THR A 169 -15.32 -18.49 -8.08
N ALA A 170 -15.58 -19.58 -7.35
CA ALA A 170 -16.91 -19.97 -6.90
C ALA A 170 -17.13 -19.50 -5.44
N ALA A 171 -18.12 -18.64 -5.20
CA ALA A 171 -18.47 -18.21 -3.85
C ALA A 171 -19.63 -19.05 -3.30
N ILE A 172 -19.51 -19.52 -2.06
CA ILE A 172 -20.58 -20.22 -1.34
C ILE A 172 -21.29 -19.20 -0.46
N ALA A 173 -22.59 -19.02 -0.70
CA ALA A 173 -23.47 -18.10 0.01
C ALA A 173 -24.64 -18.83 0.68
N GLY A 174 -25.32 -18.16 1.60
CA GLY A 174 -26.44 -18.70 2.35
C GLY A 174 -26.39 -18.38 3.84
N PHE A 175 -27.47 -18.69 4.55
CA PHE A 175 -27.63 -18.37 5.97
C PHE A 175 -26.51 -18.96 6.84
N PRO A 176 -26.18 -18.35 8.00
CA PRO A 176 -25.28 -18.96 8.97
C PRO A 176 -25.69 -20.42 9.28
N ASN A 177 -24.70 -21.30 9.50
CA ASN A 177 -24.92 -22.70 9.90
C ASN A 177 -25.65 -23.65 8.91
N VAL A 178 -26.00 -23.22 7.69
CA VAL A 178 -26.57 -24.11 6.63
C VAL A 178 -25.60 -25.15 6.05
N GLY A 179 -24.38 -25.28 6.61
CA GLY A 179 -23.37 -26.23 6.14
C GLY A 179 -22.39 -25.72 5.09
N LYS A 180 -22.31 -24.40 4.81
CA LYS A 180 -21.39 -23.82 3.82
C LYS A 180 -19.93 -24.25 3.99
N SER A 181 -19.39 -24.14 5.19
CA SER A 181 -17.99 -24.51 5.46
C SER A 181 -17.76 -26.02 5.33
N THR A 182 -18.77 -26.84 5.60
CA THR A 182 -18.72 -28.29 5.36
C THR A 182 -18.71 -28.59 3.85
N LEU A 183 -19.56 -27.90 3.08
CA LEU A 183 -19.56 -28.00 1.62
C LEU A 183 -18.20 -27.58 1.04
N LEU A 184 -17.63 -26.47 1.50
CA LEU A 184 -16.31 -26.02 1.07
C LEU A 184 -15.26 -27.12 1.28
N ARG A 185 -15.19 -27.68 2.50
CA ARG A 185 -14.22 -28.75 2.83
C ARG A 185 -14.36 -29.98 1.94
N ASN A 186 -15.59 -30.33 1.55
CA ASN A 186 -15.85 -31.49 0.71
C ASN A 186 -15.54 -31.23 -0.77
N LEU A 187 -15.65 -29.99 -1.23
CA LEU A 187 -15.33 -29.59 -2.61
C LEU A 187 -13.83 -29.41 -2.85
N THR A 188 -13.07 -29.05 -1.80
CA THR A 188 -11.67 -28.64 -1.92
C THR A 188 -10.71 -29.82 -1.77
N THR A 189 -9.66 -29.86 -2.61
CA THR A 189 -8.66 -30.95 -2.57
C THR A 189 -7.79 -30.91 -1.31
N ALA A 190 -7.52 -29.72 -0.80
CA ALA A 190 -6.78 -29.50 0.45
C ALA A 190 -7.69 -28.88 1.51
N LYS A 191 -7.29 -28.96 2.77
CA LYS A 191 -8.01 -28.30 3.87
C LYS A 191 -8.09 -26.79 3.58
N PRO A 192 -9.29 -26.19 3.58
CA PRO A 192 -9.44 -24.75 3.35
C PRO A 192 -8.57 -23.92 4.29
N GLU A 193 -7.92 -22.91 3.73
CA GLU A 193 -7.12 -21.95 4.47
C GLU A 193 -8.01 -20.80 4.95
N ILE A 194 -7.80 -20.38 6.20
CA ILE A 194 -8.42 -19.15 6.70
C ILE A 194 -7.51 -18.01 6.28
N LYS A 195 -7.92 -17.22 5.28
CA LYS A 195 -7.23 -15.99 4.93
C LYS A 195 -7.65 -14.90 5.93
N PRO A 196 -6.73 -14.40 6.78
CA PRO A 196 -7.06 -13.39 7.76
C PRO A 196 -7.53 -12.13 7.04
N TYR A 197 -8.51 -11.48 7.65
CA TYR A 197 -9.05 -10.22 7.18
C TYR A 197 -9.17 -9.29 8.39
N ALA A 198 -8.62 -8.07 8.29
CA ALA A 198 -8.66 -7.09 9.39
C ALA A 198 -10.07 -6.86 9.96
N PHE A 199 -10.16 -6.74 11.29
CA PHE A 199 -11.39 -6.45 12.04
C PHE A 199 -12.47 -7.53 11.98
N THR A 200 -12.13 -8.75 11.56
CA THR A 200 -13.06 -9.89 11.58
C THR A 200 -12.56 -10.95 12.55
N THR A 201 -13.45 -11.52 13.37
CA THR A 201 -13.14 -12.69 14.21
C THR A 201 -13.11 -13.99 13.39
N LYS A 202 -13.63 -13.95 12.15
CA LYS A 202 -13.63 -15.04 11.17
C LYS A 202 -13.09 -14.51 9.84
N GLY A 203 -11.94 -15.03 9.41
CA GLY A 203 -11.40 -14.75 8.07
C GLY A 203 -12.24 -15.40 6.96
N LEU A 204 -11.86 -15.15 5.70
CA LEU A 204 -12.46 -15.83 4.56
C LEU A 204 -11.89 -17.25 4.49
N ASN A 205 -12.75 -18.28 4.49
CA ASN A 205 -12.25 -19.63 4.21
C ASN A 205 -12.11 -19.77 2.70
N VAL A 206 -10.88 -19.95 2.25
CA VAL A 206 -10.54 -20.13 0.85
C VAL A 206 -10.01 -21.53 0.67
N GLY A 207 -10.59 -22.27 -0.25
CA GLY A 207 -10.05 -23.54 -0.69
C GLY A 207 -9.86 -23.56 -2.20
N TYR A 208 -9.13 -24.56 -2.64
CA TYR A 208 -8.80 -24.74 -4.05
C TYR A 208 -9.12 -26.17 -4.45
N PHE A 209 -9.59 -26.33 -5.69
CA PHE A 209 -9.71 -27.62 -6.32
C PHE A 209 -9.37 -27.51 -7.79
N SER A 210 -8.87 -28.60 -8.37
CA SER A 210 -8.59 -28.66 -9.79
C SER A 210 -9.72 -29.39 -10.50
N TYR A 211 -10.24 -28.81 -11.58
CA TYR A 211 -11.18 -29.46 -12.47
C TYR A 211 -10.61 -29.43 -13.89
N LYS A 212 -10.35 -30.63 -14.44
CA LYS A 212 -9.56 -30.79 -15.68
C LYS A 212 -8.19 -30.10 -15.52
N TYR A 213 -7.87 -29.16 -16.40
CA TYR A 213 -6.61 -28.41 -16.40
C TYR A 213 -6.71 -27.04 -15.72
N ASN A 214 -7.85 -26.72 -15.07
CA ASN A 214 -8.09 -25.43 -14.44
C ASN A 214 -8.06 -25.55 -12.91
N ASN A 215 -7.39 -24.61 -12.26
CA ASN A 215 -7.48 -24.42 -10.81
C ASN A 215 -8.63 -23.47 -10.52
N ILE A 216 -9.56 -23.93 -9.68
CA ILE A 216 -10.73 -23.16 -9.26
C ILE A 216 -10.55 -22.78 -7.80
N GLN A 217 -10.77 -21.50 -7.52
CA GLN A 217 -10.84 -20.97 -6.17
C GLN A 217 -12.28 -21.11 -5.66
N CYS A 218 -12.45 -21.57 -4.43
CA CYS A 218 -13.74 -21.60 -3.76
C CYS A 218 -13.68 -20.84 -2.43
N ILE A 219 -14.65 -19.95 -2.21
CA ILE A 219 -14.66 -19.06 -1.04
C ILE A 219 -15.96 -19.24 -0.28
N ASP A 220 -15.87 -19.56 1.01
CA ASP A 220 -16.99 -19.52 1.94
C ASP A 220 -17.18 -18.09 2.41
N THR A 221 -18.30 -17.48 1.99
CA THR A 221 -18.65 -16.14 2.44
C THR A 221 -19.29 -16.23 3.83
N PRO A 222 -18.82 -15.43 4.81
CA PRO A 222 -19.47 -15.36 6.12
C PRO A 222 -20.96 -15.03 5.93
N GLY A 223 -21.84 -15.82 6.54
CA GLY A 223 -23.28 -15.82 6.25
C GLY A 223 -23.88 -14.42 6.17
N THR A 224 -24.33 -14.04 4.98
CA THR A 224 -25.05 -12.80 4.71
C THR A 224 -26.33 -12.78 5.53
N LEU A 225 -26.44 -11.86 6.49
CA LEU A 225 -27.68 -11.57 7.19
C LEU A 225 -28.39 -10.42 6.48
N ASP A 226 -29.70 -10.56 6.28
CA ASP A 226 -30.57 -9.52 5.71
C ASP A 226 -30.77 -8.40 6.73
N ARG A 227 -29.76 -7.53 6.87
CA ARG A 227 -29.78 -6.38 7.77
C ARG A 227 -29.78 -5.09 6.95
N GLU A 228 -30.58 -4.11 7.38
CA GLU A 228 -30.63 -2.77 6.76
C GLU A 228 -29.26 -2.06 6.78
N LYS A 229 -28.43 -2.35 7.79
CA LYS A 229 -27.06 -1.83 7.91
C LYS A 229 -26.07 -3.00 7.98
N PRO A 230 -25.40 -3.32 6.85
CA PRO A 230 -24.42 -4.39 6.81
C PRO A 230 -23.24 -4.10 7.74
N ASN A 231 -22.90 -5.06 8.60
CA ASN A 231 -21.69 -4.99 9.41
C ASN A 231 -20.42 -5.14 8.53
N PRO A 232 -19.21 -4.87 9.07
CA PRO A 232 -17.99 -5.00 8.28
C PRO A 232 -17.76 -6.37 7.65
N ILE A 233 -18.26 -7.44 8.27
CA ILE A 233 -18.14 -8.81 7.75
C ILE A 233 -19.07 -9.00 6.54
N GLU A 234 -20.30 -8.51 6.62
CA GLU A 234 -21.31 -8.58 5.56
C GLU A 234 -20.92 -7.72 4.35
N ARG A 235 -20.35 -6.53 4.55
CA ARG A 235 -19.82 -5.71 3.44
C ARG A 235 -18.74 -6.43 2.64
N LYS A 236 -17.93 -7.23 3.33
CA LYS A 236 -16.85 -8.02 2.70
C LYS A 236 -17.39 -9.26 2.00
N ALA A 237 -18.39 -9.92 2.57
CA ALA A 237 -19.11 -11.00 1.88
C ALA A 237 -19.77 -10.48 0.59
N ASP A 238 -20.44 -9.33 0.64
CA ASP A 238 -21.00 -8.65 -0.52
C ASP A 238 -19.90 -8.31 -1.55
N ALA A 239 -18.74 -7.83 -1.10
CA ALA A 239 -17.61 -7.57 -2.00
C ALA A 239 -17.12 -8.85 -2.72
N VAL A 240 -17.03 -9.99 -2.04
CA VAL A 240 -16.68 -11.27 -2.66
C VAL A 240 -17.71 -11.65 -3.72
N LEU A 241 -19.00 -11.54 -3.40
CA LEU A 241 -20.08 -11.91 -4.32
C LEU A 241 -20.15 -11.01 -5.54
N ARG A 242 -19.85 -9.71 -5.41
CA ARG A 242 -19.95 -8.74 -6.51
C ARG A 242 -18.71 -8.65 -7.39
N TYR A 243 -17.53 -8.64 -6.79
CA TYR A 243 -16.29 -8.26 -7.49
C TYR A 243 -15.32 -9.42 -7.70
N LEU A 244 -15.60 -10.60 -7.13
CA LEU A 244 -14.71 -11.75 -7.20
C LEU A 244 -15.39 -13.02 -7.70
N ALA A 245 -16.64 -13.26 -7.29
CA ALA A 245 -17.37 -14.46 -7.65
C ALA A 245 -17.72 -14.46 -9.14
N HIS A 246 -17.29 -15.52 -9.83
CA HIS A 246 -17.71 -15.84 -11.19
C HIS A 246 -18.91 -16.78 -11.19
N PHE A 247 -19.10 -17.53 -10.10
CA PHE A 247 -20.20 -18.45 -9.87
C PHE A 247 -20.59 -18.43 -8.40
N ILE A 248 -21.90 -18.46 -8.10
CA ILE A 248 -22.41 -18.44 -6.73
C ILE A 248 -23.16 -19.75 -6.45
N ILE A 249 -22.73 -20.45 -5.41
CA ILE A 249 -23.41 -21.62 -4.86
C ILE A 249 -24.22 -21.16 -3.65
N PHE A 250 -25.54 -21.08 -3.80
CA PHE A 250 -26.42 -20.73 -2.70
C PHE A 250 -26.91 -21.99 -1.97
N VAL A 251 -26.57 -22.12 -0.69
CA VAL A 251 -26.91 -23.28 0.13
C VAL A 251 -28.20 -23.02 0.90
N ILE A 252 -29.18 -23.90 0.71
CA ILE A 252 -30.47 -23.88 1.41
C ILE A 252 -30.52 -25.05 2.38
N ASP A 253 -30.94 -24.78 3.62
CA ASP A 253 -31.26 -25.76 4.64
C ASP A 253 -32.78 -25.96 4.72
N PRO A 254 -33.34 -27.04 4.13
CA PRO A 254 -34.78 -27.31 4.17
C PRO A 254 -35.27 -27.76 5.55
N THR A 255 -34.38 -28.03 6.51
CA THR A 255 -34.76 -28.41 7.87
C THR A 255 -35.13 -27.20 8.74
N GLU A 256 -34.91 -25.98 8.22
CA GLU A 256 -35.14 -24.70 8.90
C GLU A 256 -34.39 -24.55 10.23
N GLY A 257 -33.30 -25.28 10.44
CA GLY A 257 -32.54 -25.28 11.70
C GLY A 257 -31.79 -23.97 11.98
N SER A 258 -31.58 -23.15 10.95
CA SER A 258 -30.86 -21.86 11.05
C SER A 258 -31.71 -20.64 10.72
N ALA A 259 -32.66 -20.77 9.80
CA ALA A 259 -33.62 -19.74 9.38
C ALA A 259 -34.79 -20.39 8.62
N THR A 260 -35.93 -19.70 8.55
CA THR A 260 -37.11 -20.20 7.81
C THR A 260 -36.81 -20.32 6.32
N LEU A 261 -37.49 -21.24 5.61
CA LEU A 261 -37.33 -21.37 4.16
C LEU A 261 -37.74 -20.09 3.41
N ALA A 262 -38.69 -19.33 3.95
CA ALA A 262 -39.10 -18.05 3.40
C ALA A 262 -37.97 -17.02 3.45
N ASP A 263 -37.27 -16.90 4.60
CA ASP A 263 -36.14 -15.99 4.76
C ASP A 263 -34.96 -16.39 3.86
N GLN A 264 -34.69 -17.69 3.74
CA GLN A 264 -33.66 -18.23 2.85
C GLN A 264 -33.95 -17.90 1.37
N LYS A 265 -35.21 -18.04 0.94
CA LYS A 265 -35.64 -17.68 -0.43
C LYS A 265 -35.55 -16.18 -0.68
N LYS A 266 -35.92 -15.36 0.30
CA LYS A 266 -35.82 -13.90 0.22
C LYS A 266 -34.37 -13.45 -0.02
N LEU A 267 -33.42 -14.07 0.69
CA LEU A 267 -32.00 -13.78 0.52
C LEU A 267 -31.47 -14.23 -0.86
N LEU A 268 -31.96 -15.34 -1.41
CA LEU A 268 -31.57 -15.82 -2.74
C LEU A 268 -31.99 -14.86 -3.87
N THR A 269 -33.13 -14.19 -3.72
CA THR A 269 -33.70 -13.31 -4.76
C THR A 269 -33.07 -11.91 -4.83
N ARG A 270 -32.05 -11.64 -4.01
CA ARG A 270 -31.35 -10.36 -3.93
C ARG A 270 -30.12 -10.33 -4.82
#